data_AF-A0A0P1IBW6-F1
#
_entry.id   AF-A0A0P1IBW6-F1
#
_cell.length_a   1.000
_cell.length_b   1.000
_cell.length_c   1.000
_cell.angle_alpha   90.00
_cell.angle_beta   90.00
_cell.angle_gamma   90.00
#
_symmetry.space_group_name_H-M   'P 1'
#
loop_
_entity.id
_entity.type
_entity.pdbx_description
1 polymer ?
#
loop_
_entity_poly.entity_id
_entity_poly.type
_entity_poly.pdbx_seq_one_letter_code
_entity_poly.pdbx_strand_id
1 'polypeptide(L)' 'MIVMVFEFDVEAHEMDDYMQTSTDLREHLNGIEGFISIERFESSAKPGRFVAIG' A
#
# COMPACT_ATOMS: atom_id res chain seq x y z
N MET A 1 -10.32 -0.86 17.20
CA MET A 1 -9.11 -1.25 16.44
C MET A 1 -9.53 -2.31 15.45
N ILE A 2 -9.29 -2.07 14.16
CA ILE A 2 -9.62 -2.97 13.05
C ILE A 2 -8.32 -3.17 12.27
N VAL A 3 -8.09 -4.37 11.76
CA VAL A 3 -6.99 -4.66 10.84
C VAL A 3 -7.60 -5.04 9.49
N MET A 4 -7.11 -4.42 8.43
CA MET A 4 -7.49 -4.73 7.06
C MET A 4 -6.26 -5.27 6.31
N VAL A 5 -6.44 -6.43 5.67
CA VAL A 5 -5.41 -7.06 4.84
C VAL A 5 -5.99 -7.26 3.44
N PHE A 6 -5.29 -6.76 2.43
CA PHE A 6 -5.68 -6.97 1.04
C PHE A 6 -4.46 -7.20 0.15
N GLU A 7 -4.64 -8.03 -0.87
CA GLU A 7 -3.65 -8.37 -1.90
C GLU A 7 -4.08 -7.74 -3.23
N PHE A 8 -3.11 -7.25 -4.00
CA PHE A 8 -3.33 -6.72 -5.34
C PHE A 8 -2.10 -6.92 -6.22
N ASP A 9 -2.31 -6.92 -7.53
CA ASP A 9 -1.26 -6.93 -8.54
C ASP A 9 -1.15 -5.51 -9.16
N VAL A 10 0.07 -5.04 -9.39
CA VAL A 10 0.36 -3.77 -10.07
C VAL A 10 0.96 -4.10 -11.44
N GLU A 11 0.43 -3.50 -12.49
CA GLU A 11 0.97 -3.64 -13.83
C GLU A 11 2.38 -3.03 -13.90
N ALA A 12 3.30 -3.69 -14.60
CA ALA A 12 4.72 -3.30 -14.57
C ALA A 12 4.98 -1.85 -15.03
N HIS A 13 4.16 -1.32 -15.94
CA HIS A 13 4.26 0.06 -16.43
C HIS A 13 3.67 1.10 -15.47
N GLU A 14 2.91 0.68 -14.46
CA GLU A 14 2.26 1.54 -13.47
C GLU A 14 3.02 1.54 -12.13
N MET A 15 4.12 0.77 -12.00
CA MET A 15 4.82 0.59 -10.72
C MET A 15 5.33 1.91 -10.13
N ASP A 16 6.00 2.72 -10.95
CA ASP A 16 6.57 4.00 -10.51
C ASP A 16 5.46 4.96 -10.06
N ASP A 17 4.40 5.07 -10.86
CA ASP A 17 3.23 5.92 -10.57
C ASP A 17 2.49 5.45 -9.32
N TYR A 18 2.36 4.13 -9.13
CA TYR A 18 1.80 3.54 -7.92
C TYR A 18 2.63 3.88 -6.68
N MET A 19 3.96 3.69 -6.75
CA MET A 19 4.86 3.97 -5.62
C MET A 19 4.84 5.45 -5.24
N GLN A 20 4.86 6.35 -6.22
CA GLN A 20 4.73 7.79 -5.99
C GLN A 20 3.40 8.13 -5.31
N THR A 21 2.28 7.70 -5.89
CA THR A 21 0.93 7.95 -5.36
C THR A 21 0.77 7.42 -3.93
N SER A 22 1.32 6.23 -3.66
CA SER A 22 1.24 5.61 -2.34
C SER A 22 2.06 6.34 -1.26
N THR A 23 3.15 6.99 -1.68
CA THR A 23 4.00 7.83 -0.83
C THR A 23 3.26 9.11 -0.47
N ASP A 24 2.69 9.79 -1.47
CA ASP A 24 1.96 11.03 -1.29
C ASP A 24 0.71 10.82 -0.41
N LEU A 25 0.00 9.69 -0.61
CA LEU A 25 -1.18 9.36 0.18
C LEU A 25 -0.86 9.19 1.67
N ARG A 26 0.34 8.73 2.03
CA ARG A 26 0.73 8.48 3.43
C ARG A 26 0.62 9.76 4.29
N GLU A 27 0.97 10.91 3.74
CA GLU A 27 0.87 12.19 4.44
C GLU A 27 -0.58 12.55 4.78
N HIS A 28 -1.51 12.30 3.83
CA HIS A 28 -2.93 12.55 4.04
C HIS A 28 -3.55 11.60 5.07
N LEU A 29 -3.12 10.34 5.12
CA LEU A 29 -3.66 9.34 6.05
C LEU A 29 -3.35 9.66 7.51
N ASN A 30 -2.18 10.25 7.80
CA ASN A 30 -1.79 10.61 9.16
C ASN A 30 -2.73 11.61 9.85
N GLY A 31 -3.54 12.36 9.08
CA GLY A 31 -4.51 13.31 9.60
C GLY A 31 -5.89 12.71 9.91
N ILE A 32 -6.13 11.44 9.58
CA ILE A 32 -7.44 10.80 9.73
C ILE A 32 -7.60 10.25 11.14
N GLU A 33 -8.65 10.69 11.84
CA GLU A 33 -9.00 10.17 13.17
C GLU A 33 -9.21 8.64 13.11
N GLY A 34 -8.46 7.90 13.93
CA GLY A 34 -8.54 6.44 14.00
C GLY A 34 -7.68 5.69 12.99
N PHE A 35 -6.98 6.38 12.07
CA PHE A 35 -5.93 5.76 11.26
C PHE A 35 -4.68 5.53 12.12
N ILE A 36 -4.14 4.31 12.08
CA ILE A 36 -2.96 3.93 12.86
C ILE A 36 -1.75 3.79 11.94
N SER A 37 -1.83 2.93 10.92
CA SER A 37 -0.74 2.71 9.99
C SER A 37 -1.23 2.03 8.70
N ILE A 38 -0.39 2.05 7.68
CA ILE A 38 -0.48 1.15 6.53
C ILE A 38 0.93 0.78 6.10
N GLU A 39 1.18 -0.51 5.93
CA GLU A 39 2.44 -1.06 5.44
C GLU A 39 2.19 -1.90 4.19
N ARG A 40 3.13 -1.88 3.25
CA ARG A 40 3.05 -2.60 1.97
C ARG A 40 4.28 -3.48 1.82
N PHE A 41 4.06 -4.71 1.38
CA PHE A 41 5.11 -5.69 1.15
C PHE A 41 4.94 -6.29 -0.23
N GLU A 42 6.03 -6.36 -1.00
CA GLU A 42 6.04 -7.08 -2.27
C GLU A 42 6.22 -8.59 -2.05
N SER A 43 5.51 -9.39 -2.82
CA SER A 43 5.66 -10.84 -2.82
C SER A 43 7.05 -11.24 -3.31
N SER A 44 7.73 -12.09 -2.55
CA SER A 44 9.01 -12.69 -2.96
C SER A 44 8.88 -13.71 -4.09
N ALA A 45 7.67 -14.25 -4.32
CA ALA A 45 7.42 -15.27 -5.34
C ALA A 45 6.85 -14.70 -6.65
N LYS A 46 6.21 -13.52 -6.60
CA LYS A 46 5.59 -12.87 -7.76
C LYS A 46 5.84 -11.35 -7.73
N PRO A 47 6.87 -10.85 -8.41
CA PRO A 47 7.12 -9.41 -8.54
C PRO A 47 5.88 -8.68 -9.06
N GLY A 48 5.63 -7.49 -8.54
CA GLY A 48 4.42 -6.69 -8.83
C GLY A 48 3.18 -7.09 -8.03
N ARG A 49 3.22 -8.17 -7.24
CA ARG A 49 2.15 -8.50 -6.29
C ARG A 49 2.48 -7.93 -4.92
N PHE A 50 1.51 -7.26 -4.31
CA PHE A 50 1.65 -6.64 -3.01
C PHE A 50 0.58 -7.11 -2.03
N VAL A 51 0.95 -7.11 -0.75
CA VAL A 51 0.01 -7.15 0.37
C VAL A 51 0.11 -5.84 1.14
N ALA A 52 -1.04 -5.25 1.44
CA ALA A 52 -1.16 -4.09 2.33
C ALA A 52 -1.81 -4.52 3.65
N ILE A 53 -1.25 -4.03 4.76
CA ILE A 53 -1.72 -4.27 6.12
C ILE A 53 -1.90 -2.92 6.80
N GLY A 54 -3.10 -2.63 7.28
CA GLY A 54 -3.43 -1.41 8.03
C GLY A 54 -4.52 -1.63 9.06
#